data_AF-A0A923VIN2-F1
#
_entry.id   AF-A0A923VIN2-F1
#
_cell.length_a   1.000
_cell.length_b   1.000
_cell.length_c   1.000
_cell.angle_alpha   90.00
_cell.angle_beta   90.00
_cell.angle_gamma   90.00
#
_symmetry.space_group_name_H-M   'P 1'
#
loop_
_entity.id
_entity.type
_entity.pdbx_description
1 polymer ?
#
loop_
_entity_poly.entity_id
_entity_poly.type
_entity_poly.pdbx_seq_one_letter_code
_entity_poly.pdbx_strand_id
1 'polypeptide(L)'
;MVVIGFTGMECMAWFSHKYVMHGFLWSWHKSHHEPRYGRFELNDLFGVFFALVAILFIVLGAFEFDWRFFLGIGITLYGFAYFLVHDVFVHQRLPWLKKTKSPYFQAMRFAHKVHHKTSGKYGAESFGFLYVGKKYLQKYSKPVKK
;
A
#
# COMPACT_ATOMS: atom_id res chain seq x y z
N MET A 1 20.21 -6.28 -1.24
CA MET A 1 18.96 -6.92 -1.70
C MET A 1 17.73 -6.46 -0.93
N VAL A 2 17.80 -6.28 0.40
CA VAL A 2 16.66 -5.74 1.19
C VAL A 2 16.13 -4.41 0.64
N VAL A 3 17.00 -3.41 0.45
CA VAL A 3 16.59 -2.09 -0.07
C VAL A 3 15.96 -2.20 -1.45
N ILE A 4 16.54 -3.02 -2.33
CA ILE A 4 16.02 -3.27 -3.68
C ILE A 4 14.63 -3.93 -3.61
N GLY A 5 14.46 -4.93 -2.75
CA GLY A 5 13.16 -5.55 -2.52
C GLY A 5 12.13 -4.55 -2.02
N PHE A 6 12.51 -3.75 -1.02
CA PHE A 6 11.62 -2.76 -0.43
C PHE A 6 11.19 -1.69 -1.44
N THR A 7 12.13 -1.08 -2.17
CA THR A 7 11.80 -0.01 -3.13
C THR A 7 11.15 -0.55 -4.40
N GLY A 8 11.56 -1.73 -4.87
CA GLY A 8 10.95 -2.40 -6.02
C GLY A 8 9.49 -2.77 -5.76
N MET A 9 9.13 -3.06 -4.51
CA MET A 9 7.74 -3.33 -4.14
C MET A 9 6.81 -2.12 -4.29
N GLU A 10 7.30 -0.88 -4.27
CA GLU A 10 6.44 0.28 -4.61
C GLU A 10 6.00 0.20 -6.08
N CYS A 11 6.93 -0.10 -6.99
CA CYS A 11 6.62 -0.28 -8.41
C CYS A 11 5.65 -1.44 -8.62
N MET A 12 5.89 -2.56 -7.92
CA MET A 12 5.00 -3.72 -7.97
C MET A 12 3.61 -3.39 -7.42
N ALA A 13 3.52 -2.73 -6.27
CA ALA A 13 2.26 -2.34 -5.65
C ALA A 13 1.47 -1.40 -6.57
N TRP A 14 2.11 -0.39 -7.14
CA TRP A 14 1.47 0.51 -8.10
C TRP A 14 0.94 -0.26 -9.33
N PHE A 15 1.75 -1.15 -9.90
CA PHE A 15 1.39 -1.94 -11.07
C PHE A 15 0.22 -2.88 -10.76
N SER A 16 0.33 -3.67 -9.69
CA SER A 16 -0.72 -4.57 -9.24
C SER A 16 -2.00 -3.79 -8.93
N HIS A 17 -1.91 -2.66 -8.24
CA HIS A 17 -3.09 -1.87 -7.92
C HIS A 17 -3.81 -1.36 -9.17
N LYS A 18 -3.07 -0.81 -10.13
CA LYS A 18 -3.65 -0.25 -11.36
C LYS A 18 -4.17 -1.29 -12.35
N TYR A 19 -3.42 -2.36 -12.57
CA TYR A 19 -3.67 -3.30 -13.67
C TYR A 19 -4.28 -4.63 -13.22
N VAL A 20 -4.02 -5.06 -11.99
CA VAL A 20 -4.54 -6.32 -11.44
C VAL A 20 -5.78 -6.05 -10.60
N MET A 21 -5.66 -5.22 -9.56
CA MET A 21 -6.73 -4.93 -8.60
C MET A 21 -7.85 -4.11 -9.24
N HIS A 22 -7.54 -3.06 -10.00
CA HIS A 22 -8.52 -2.34 -10.83
C HIS A 22 -8.73 -2.92 -12.23
N GLY A 23 -8.25 -4.15 -12.46
CA GLY A 23 -8.40 -4.88 -13.71
C GLY A 23 -9.19 -6.17 -13.50
N PHE A 24 -8.55 -7.30 -13.79
CA PHE A 24 -9.23 -8.60 -13.79
C PHE A 24 -9.51 -9.15 -12.39
N LEU A 25 -8.82 -8.69 -11.34
CA LEU A 25 -9.12 -9.02 -9.93
C LEU A 25 -9.90 -7.92 -9.22
N TRP A 26 -10.67 -7.14 -9.97
CA TRP A 26 -11.60 -6.16 -9.38
C TRP A 26 -12.60 -6.79 -8.42
N SER A 27 -13.03 -8.04 -8.63
CA SER A 27 -13.92 -8.74 -7.68
C SER A 27 -13.33 -8.81 -6.26
N TRP A 28 -12.01 -8.92 -6.10
CA TRP A 28 -11.34 -8.93 -4.79
C TRP A 28 -11.21 -7.52 -4.22
N HIS A 29 -10.86 -6.56 -5.08
CA HIS A 29 -10.61 -5.18 -4.67
C HIS A 29 -11.89 -4.34 -4.49
N LYS A 30 -13.00 -4.73 -5.11
CA LYS A 30 -14.28 -4.01 -5.03
C LYS A 30 -14.75 -3.83 -3.58
N SER A 31 -14.57 -4.87 -2.76
CA SER A 31 -14.90 -4.84 -1.33
C SER A 31 -14.18 -3.72 -0.55
N HIS A 32 -13.06 -3.25 -1.08
CA HIS A 32 -12.26 -2.18 -0.51
C HIS A 32 -12.74 -0.78 -0.89
N HIS A 33 -13.31 -0.63 -2.09
CA HIS A 33 -13.82 0.64 -2.62
C HIS A 33 -15.25 0.96 -2.14
N GLU A 34 -15.99 -0.05 -1.69
CA GLU A 34 -17.36 0.12 -1.21
C GLU A 34 -17.40 0.34 0.31
N PRO A 35 -18.31 1.18 0.83
CA PRO A 35 -18.51 1.31 2.27
C PRO A 35 -18.91 -0.03 2.89
N ARG A 36 -18.22 -0.45 3.94
CA ARG A 36 -18.53 -1.69 4.68
C ARG A 36 -18.09 -1.64 6.13
N TYR A 37 -18.55 -2.63 6.89
CA TYR A 37 -18.23 -2.83 8.30
C TYR A 37 -17.53 -4.18 8.48
N GLY A 38 -16.50 -4.23 9.34
CA GLY A 38 -15.77 -5.45 9.68
C GLY A 38 -14.25 -5.30 9.59
N ARG A 39 -13.52 -6.28 10.13
CA ARG A 39 -12.04 -6.26 10.21
C ARG A 39 -11.34 -6.78 8.96
N PHE A 40 -11.94 -7.74 8.26
CA PHE A 40 -11.35 -8.43 7.11
C PHE A 40 -12.10 -8.16 5.80
N GLU A 41 -11.38 -8.00 4.70
CA GLU A 41 -11.88 -7.76 3.35
C GLU A 41 -11.39 -8.84 2.39
N LEU A 42 -12.13 -9.07 1.30
CA LEU A 42 -11.65 -9.95 0.23
C LEU A 42 -10.35 -9.39 -0.38
N ASN A 43 -10.16 -8.07 -0.31
CA ASN A 43 -8.92 -7.39 -0.64
C ASN A 43 -7.70 -7.90 0.16
N ASP A 44 -7.89 -8.44 1.36
CA ASP A 44 -6.79 -8.93 2.20
C ASP A 44 -6.08 -10.13 1.57
N LEU A 45 -6.73 -10.80 0.60
CA LEU A 45 -6.11 -11.85 -0.21
C LEU A 45 -4.87 -11.38 -0.97
N PHE A 46 -4.81 -10.10 -1.37
CA PHE A 46 -3.59 -9.55 -1.98
C PHE A 46 -2.43 -9.51 -0.97
N GLY A 47 -2.71 -9.11 0.27
CA GLY A 47 -1.72 -9.15 1.36
C GLY A 47 -1.22 -10.56 1.64
N VAL A 48 -2.14 -11.53 1.72
CA VAL A 48 -1.80 -12.96 1.88
C VAL A 48 -0.94 -13.46 0.72
N PHE A 49 -1.28 -13.13 -0.52
CA PHE A 49 -0.50 -13.51 -1.70
C PHE A 49 0.93 -13.00 -1.63
N PHE A 50 1.14 -11.71 -1.35
CA PHE A 50 2.49 -11.15 -1.25
C PHE A 50 3.26 -11.64 -0.02
N ALA A 51 2.57 -11.96 1.07
CA ALA A 51 3.19 -12.62 2.23
C ALA A 51 3.71 -14.02 1.86
N LEU A 52 2.95 -14.81 1.11
CA LEU A 52 3.39 -16.12 0.63
C LEU A 52 4.60 -16.00 -0.32
N VAL A 53 4.61 -15.00 -1.21
CA VAL A 53 5.78 -14.70 -2.04
C VAL A 53 7.00 -14.38 -1.17
N ALA A 54 6.86 -13.51 -0.17
CA ALA A 54 7.96 -13.17 0.73
C ALA A 54 8.48 -14.41 1.49
N ILE A 55 7.58 -15.23 2.04
CA ILE A 55 7.92 -16.47 2.74
C ILE A 55 8.68 -17.42 1.82
N LEU A 56 8.23 -17.60 0.57
CA LEU A 56 8.91 -18.46 -0.41
C LEU A 56 10.35 -18.00 -0.63
N PHE A 57 10.57 -16.71 -0.85
CA PHE A 57 11.92 -16.16 -1.03
C PHE A 57 12.81 -16.32 0.22
N ILE A 58 12.23 -16.11 1.41
CA ILE A 58 12.92 -16.32 2.68
C ILE A 58 13.33 -17.79 2.81
N VAL A 59 12.40 -18.73 2.65
CA VAL A 59 12.66 -20.17 2.82
C VAL A 59 13.70 -20.66 1.80
N LEU A 60 13.57 -20.28 0.53
CA LEU A 60 14.52 -20.70 -0.51
C LEU A 60 15.92 -20.13 -0.32
N GLY A 61 16.06 -18.96 0.30
CA GLY A 61 17.36 -18.33 0.57
C GLY A 61 17.91 -18.57 1.97
N ALA A 62 17.15 -19.19 2.88
CA ALA A 62 17.47 -19.25 4.31
C ALA A 62 18.72 -20.06 4.63
N PHE A 63 19.02 -21.09 3.84
CA PHE A 63 20.15 -21.98 4.13
C PHE A 63 21.51 -21.25 4.04
N GLU A 64 21.70 -20.46 2.97
CA GLU A 64 22.95 -19.71 2.71
C GLU A 64 22.83 -18.22 3.01
N PHE A 65 21.67 -17.76 3.49
CA PHE A 65 21.31 -16.34 3.58
C PHE A 65 21.62 -15.56 2.29
N ASP A 66 21.25 -16.14 1.14
CA ASP A 66 21.60 -15.55 -0.13
C ASP A 66 20.70 -14.34 -0.51
N TRP A 67 20.85 -13.87 -1.74
CA TRP A 67 20.10 -12.73 -2.26
C TRP A 67 18.57 -12.89 -2.14
N ARG A 68 18.04 -14.12 -2.22
CA ARG A 68 16.60 -14.42 -2.12
C ARG A 68 16.10 -14.17 -0.72
N PHE A 69 16.87 -14.58 0.30
CA PHE A 69 16.52 -14.35 1.70
C PHE A 69 16.34 -12.86 1.96
N PHE A 70 17.37 -12.08 1.63
CA PHE A 70 17.34 -10.64 1.82
C PHE A 70 16.29 -9.93 0.96
N LEU A 71 15.98 -10.46 -0.23
CA LEU A 71 14.89 -9.94 -1.05
C LEU A 71 13.53 -10.17 -0.38
N GLY A 72 13.28 -11.37 0.15
CA GLY A 72 12.07 -11.71 0.90
C GLY A 72 11.90 -10.87 2.18
N ILE A 73 12.99 -10.54 2.87
CA ILE A 73 12.98 -9.56 3.98
C ILE A 73 12.54 -8.17 3.47
N GLY A 74 13.07 -7.71 2.34
CA GLY A 74 12.66 -6.44 1.73
C GLY A 74 11.17 -6.38 1.41
N ILE A 75 10.62 -7.46 0.82
CA ILE A 75 9.18 -7.59 0.53
C ILE A 75 8.37 -7.57 1.82
N THR A 76 8.80 -8.29 2.86
CA THR A 76 8.13 -8.35 4.16
C THR A 76 8.06 -6.98 4.82
N LEU A 77 9.18 -6.23 4.84
CA LEU A 77 9.24 -4.89 5.40
C LEU A 77 8.32 -3.92 4.65
N TYR A 78 8.27 -4.02 3.32
CA TYR A 78 7.34 -3.20 2.53
C TYR A 78 5.89 -3.56 2.84
N GLY A 79 5.54 -4.86 2.89
CA GLY A 79 4.21 -5.32 3.26
C GLY A 79 3.77 -4.83 4.65
N PHE A 80 4.68 -4.85 5.62
CA PHE A 80 4.43 -4.30 6.95
C PHE A 80 4.21 -2.79 6.93
N ALA A 81 5.05 -2.04 6.20
CA ALA A 81 4.86 -0.60 6.02
C ALA A 81 3.53 -0.27 5.33
N TYR A 82 3.16 -1.06 4.31
CA TYR A 82 1.88 -0.95 3.61
C TYR A 82 0.73 -1.13 4.59
N PHE A 83 0.70 -2.22 5.37
CA PHE A 83 -0.34 -2.47 6.35
C PHE A 83 -0.47 -1.33 7.38
N LEU A 84 0.64 -0.84 7.92
CA LEU A 84 0.63 0.26 8.89
C LEU A 84 0.07 1.55 8.28
N VAL A 85 0.38 1.83 7.03
CA VAL A 85 -0.05 3.06 6.38
C VAL A 85 -1.47 2.94 5.84
N HIS A 86 -1.79 1.85 5.15
CA HIS A 86 -3.07 1.58 4.50
C HIS A 86 -4.15 1.25 5.51
N ASP A 87 -4.03 0.10 6.15
CA ASP A 87 -5.09 -0.46 6.98
C ASP A 87 -5.17 0.25 8.32
N VAL A 88 -4.04 0.55 8.94
CA VAL A 88 -4.00 1.20 10.26
C VAL A 88 -4.16 2.71 10.15
N PHE A 89 -3.38 3.41 9.32
CA PHE A 89 -3.43 4.86 9.28
C PHE A 89 -4.50 5.44 8.33
N VAL A 90 -4.68 4.92 7.12
CA VAL A 90 -5.65 5.46 6.15
C VAL A 90 -7.07 4.95 6.43
N HIS A 91 -7.26 3.63 6.48
CA HIS A 91 -8.57 3.00 6.69
C HIS A 91 -8.98 2.89 8.16
N GLN A 92 -8.06 3.12 9.11
CA GLN A 92 -8.36 3.06 10.54
C GLN A 92 -9.00 1.73 10.98
N ARG A 93 -8.65 0.62 10.32
CA ARG A 93 -9.07 -0.74 10.72
C ARG A 93 -8.56 -1.11 12.11
N LEU A 94 -7.44 -0.50 12.51
CA LEU A 94 -6.91 -0.50 13.88
C LEU A 94 -6.65 0.94 14.33
N PRO A 95 -6.97 1.31 15.58
CA PRO A 95 -6.91 2.70 16.04
C PRO A 95 -5.50 3.21 16.41
N TRP A 96 -4.42 2.53 16.00
CA TRP A 96 -3.06 2.79 16.51
C TRP A 96 -2.47 4.14 16.06
N LEU A 97 -2.74 4.58 14.82
CA LEU A 97 -2.14 5.78 14.23
C LEU A 97 -3.15 6.92 14.00
N LYS A 98 -4.28 6.90 14.72
CA LYS A 98 -5.39 7.85 14.53
C LYS A 98 -4.99 9.32 14.74
N LYS A 99 -4.05 9.59 15.66
CA LYS A 99 -3.64 10.94 16.06
C LYS A 99 -2.48 11.51 15.25
N THR A 100 -1.99 10.82 14.22
CA THR A 100 -0.84 11.28 13.42
C THR A 100 -1.21 12.52 12.59
N LYS A 101 -0.50 13.63 12.82
CA LYS A 101 -0.76 14.95 12.19
C LYS A 101 0.31 15.40 11.18
N SER A 102 1.26 14.54 10.81
CA SER A 102 2.33 14.98 9.88
C SER A 102 1.76 15.35 8.49
N PRO A 103 2.20 16.47 7.87
CA PRO A 103 1.72 16.93 6.57
C PRO A 103 1.80 15.87 5.47
N TYR A 104 2.87 15.06 5.49
CA TYR A 104 3.08 13.99 4.52
C TYR A 104 2.01 12.90 4.64
N PHE A 105 1.75 12.42 5.86
CA PHE A 105 0.71 11.43 6.12
C PHE A 105 -0.70 11.99 5.82
N GLN A 106 -0.93 13.29 6.05
CA GLN A 106 -2.19 13.93 5.65
C GLN A 106 -2.35 13.97 4.11
N ALA A 107 -1.29 14.32 3.38
CA ALA A 107 -1.29 14.31 1.92
C ALA A 107 -1.54 12.90 1.37
N MET A 108 -0.94 11.88 1.97
CA MET A 108 -1.12 10.48 1.63
C MET A 108 -2.57 10.02 1.82
N ARG A 109 -3.15 10.27 3.00
CA ARG A 109 -4.56 9.97 3.27
C ARG A 109 -5.48 10.68 2.28
N PHE A 110 -5.17 11.93 1.92
CA PHE A 110 -5.95 12.67 0.95
C PHE A 110 -5.82 12.09 -0.47
N ALA A 111 -4.60 11.74 -0.91
CA ALA A 111 -4.36 11.11 -2.21
C ALA A 111 -5.14 9.78 -2.32
N HIS A 112 -5.11 8.95 -1.28
CA HIS A 112 -5.88 7.71 -1.21
C HIS A 112 -7.39 7.96 -1.23
N LYS A 113 -7.87 8.98 -0.49
CA LYS A 113 -9.29 9.36 -0.53
C LYS A 113 -9.73 9.80 -1.92
N VAL A 114 -8.87 10.50 -2.68
CA VAL A 114 -9.15 10.90 -4.06
C VAL A 114 -9.22 9.67 -4.98
N HIS A 115 -8.29 8.73 -4.80
CA HIS A 115 -8.29 7.45 -5.52
C HIS A 115 -9.62 6.69 -5.34
N HIS A 116 -10.10 6.56 -4.10
CA HIS A 116 -11.36 5.91 -3.75
C HIS A 116 -12.64 6.60 -4.29
N LYS A 117 -12.54 7.82 -4.84
CA LYS A 117 -13.71 8.46 -5.49
C LYS A 117 -14.04 7.85 -6.85
N THR A 118 -13.10 7.11 -7.43
CA THR A 118 -13.20 6.54 -8.76
C THR A 118 -12.91 5.06 -8.68
N SER A 119 -13.89 4.23 -9.01
CA SER A 119 -13.77 2.77 -8.89
C SER A 119 -13.05 2.11 -10.08
N GLY A 120 -12.87 2.82 -11.20
CA GLY A 120 -12.21 2.30 -12.41
C GLY A 120 -10.78 2.80 -12.58
N LYS A 121 -9.96 2.07 -13.33
CA LYS A 121 -8.58 2.48 -13.66
C LYS A 121 -8.48 3.76 -14.51
N TYR A 122 -9.53 4.10 -15.26
CA TYR A 122 -9.59 5.28 -16.11
C TYR A 122 -10.18 6.46 -15.32
N GLY A 123 -9.41 7.53 -15.16
CA GLY A 123 -9.78 8.69 -14.34
C GLY A 123 -9.41 8.58 -12.87
N ALA A 124 -9.00 7.39 -12.38
CA ALA A 124 -8.40 7.24 -11.06
C ALA A 124 -6.96 7.77 -11.04
N GLU A 125 -6.67 8.59 -10.02
CA GLU A 125 -5.35 9.09 -9.71
C GLU A 125 -4.76 8.31 -8.52
N SER A 126 -3.43 8.32 -8.34
CA SER A 126 -2.74 7.86 -7.13
C SER A 126 -2.89 6.37 -6.75
N PHE A 127 -2.46 5.46 -7.64
CA PHE A 127 -2.38 4.02 -7.34
C PHE A 127 -1.17 3.63 -6.47
N GLY A 128 -0.18 4.51 -6.34
CA GLY A 128 0.99 4.31 -5.49
C GLY A 128 0.64 4.52 -4.02
N PHE A 129 1.43 3.97 -3.12
CA PHE A 129 1.05 3.88 -1.72
C PHE A 129 1.97 4.67 -0.80
N LEU A 130 3.27 4.34 -0.78
CA LEU A 130 4.22 5.10 0.01
C LEU A 130 4.64 6.37 -0.72
N TYR A 131 4.66 6.40 -2.06
CA TYR A 131 5.04 7.62 -2.79
C TYR A 131 3.86 8.49 -3.17
N VAL A 132 3.68 9.57 -2.41
CA VAL A 132 2.64 10.59 -2.66
C VAL A 132 3.05 11.52 -3.80
N GLY A 133 2.18 11.68 -4.80
CA GLY A 133 2.43 12.60 -5.91
C GLY A 133 2.61 14.06 -5.47
N LYS A 134 3.51 14.80 -6.13
CA LYS A 134 3.88 16.20 -5.80
C LYS A 134 2.66 17.13 -5.65
N LYS A 135 1.63 16.94 -6.49
CA LYS A 135 0.34 17.67 -6.46
C LYS A 135 -0.30 17.65 -5.06
N TYR A 136 -0.26 16.51 -4.38
CA TYR A 136 -0.85 16.33 -3.06
C TYR A 136 0.06 16.82 -1.94
N LEU A 137 1.38 16.63 -2.06
CA LEU A 137 2.34 17.17 -1.10
C LEU A 137 2.24 18.69 -1.04
N GLN A 138 2.24 19.38 -2.18
CA GLN A 138 2.15 20.85 -2.23
C GLN A 138 0.91 21.43 -1.54
N LYS A 139 -0.20 20.67 -1.52
CA LYS A 139 -1.43 21.08 -0.83
C LYS A 139 -1.26 21.13 0.69
N TYR A 140 -0.40 20.28 1.26
CA TYR A 140 -0.19 20.16 2.70
C TYR A 140 1.19 20.70 3.16
N SER A 141 2.12 20.98 2.24
CA SER A 141 3.42 21.57 2.52
C SER A 141 3.43 23.10 2.62
N LYS A 142 2.37 23.80 2.15
CA LYS A 142 2.29 25.25 2.26
C LYS A 142 1.88 25.64 3.69
N PRO A 143 2.63 26.51 4.39
CA PRO A 143 2.15 27.05 5.66
C PRO A 143 0.84 27.77 5.43
N VAL A 144 -0.15 27.51 6.29
CA VAL A 144 -1.40 28.29 6.34
C VAL A 144 -0.97 29.72 6.58
N LYS A 145 -1.16 30.61 5.59
CA LYS A 145 -1.05 32.05 5.84
C LYS A 145 -2.14 32.38 6.86
N LYS A 146 -1.71 32.66 8.10
CA LYS A 146 -2.54 33.27 9.13
C LYS A 146 -2.91 34.69 8.71
#